data_AF-A0A925A222-F1
#
_entry.id   AF-A0A925A222-F1
#
_cell.length_a   1.000
_cell.length_b   1.000
_cell.length_c   1.000
_cell.angle_alpha   90.00
_cell.angle_beta   90.00
_cell.angle_gamma   90.00
#
_symmetry.space_group_name_H-M   'P 1'
#
loop_
_entity.id
_entity.type
_entity.pdbx_description
1 polymer ?
#
loop_
_entity_poly.entity_id
_entity_poly.type
_entity_poly.pdbx_seq_one_letter_code
_entity_poly.pdbx_strand_id
1 'polypeptide(L)'
;QERQLAVFEKLIEENEDQNILICMHGRALRLFLCLLTKKPLTEMDSFPHANTTLYKVEYDGSEFRIVSFNNTDHLDSLPISFE
;
A
#
# COMPACT_ATOMS: atom_id res chain seq x y z
N GLN A 1 3.47 4.89 -13.32
CA GLN A 1 4.64 4.71 -12.44
C GLN A 1 5.32 6.06 -12.15
N GLU A 2 5.75 6.80 -13.18
CA GLU A 2 6.46 8.09 -13.02
C GLU A 2 5.75 9.11 -12.11
N ARG A 3 4.44 9.31 -12.27
CA ARG A 3 3.66 10.23 -11.43
C ARG A 3 3.60 9.82 -9.94
N GLN A 4 3.69 8.53 -9.66
CA GLN A 4 3.64 8.03 -8.28
C GLN A 4 5.00 8.20 -7.59
N LEU A 5 6.10 7.95 -8.33
CA LEU A 5 7.47 8.12 -7.85
C LEU A 5 7.75 9.55 -7.37
N ALA A 6 7.45 10.56 -8.19
CA ALA A 6 7.74 11.95 -7.85
C ALA A 6 7.02 12.44 -6.58
N VAL A 7 5.76 12.01 -6.39
CA VAL A 7 5.00 12.34 -5.18
C VAL A 7 5.56 11.59 -3.98
N PHE A 8 6.02 10.36 -4.20
CA PHE A 8 6.50 9.49 -3.14
C PHE A 8 7.87 9.89 -2.60
N GLU A 9 8.83 10.25 -3.47
CA GLU A 9 10.13 10.78 -3.06
C GLU A 9 9.95 12.02 -2.17
N LYS A 10 9.07 12.94 -2.60
CA LYS A 10 8.72 14.12 -1.82
C LYS A 10 8.07 13.77 -0.47
N LEU A 11 7.18 12.78 -0.44
CA LEU A 11 6.54 12.33 0.81
C LEU A 11 7.56 11.79 1.81
N ILE A 12 8.55 11.03 1.36
CA ILE A 12 9.62 10.51 2.23
C ILE A 12 10.46 11.67 2.78
N GLU A 13 10.89 12.60 1.91
CA GLU A 13 11.73 13.73 2.30
C GLU A 13 11.05 14.67 3.31
N GLU A 14 9.76 14.95 3.13
CA GLU A 14 9.03 15.91 3.96
C GLU A 14 8.48 15.31 5.28
N ASN A 15 8.49 13.99 5.43
CA ASN A 15 7.81 13.29 6.53
C ASN A 15 8.70 12.21 7.17
N GLU A 16 9.98 12.52 7.39
CA GLU A 16 10.90 11.68 8.14
C GLU A 16 10.30 11.28 9.50
N ASP A 17 10.38 9.99 9.85
CA ASP A 17 9.88 9.39 11.09
C ASP A 17 8.36 9.53 11.36
N GLN A 18 7.53 9.73 10.33
CA GLN A 18 6.07 9.82 10.47
C GLN A 18 5.30 8.65 9.84
N ASN A 19 4.11 8.38 10.40
CA ASN A 19 3.15 7.46 9.81
C ASN A 19 2.31 8.18 8.74
N ILE A 20 2.42 7.74 7.48
CA ILE A 20 1.70 8.32 6.34
C ILE A 20 0.56 7.37 5.92
N LEU A 21 -0.67 7.87 5.87
CA LEU A 21 -1.81 7.14 5.30
C LEU A 21 -2.00 7.53 3.83
N ILE A 22 -1.97 6.53 2.94
CA ILE A 22 -2.24 6.72 1.51
C ILE A 22 -3.48 5.91 1.13
N CYS A 23 -4.56 6.59 0.77
CA CYS A 23 -5.79 5.96 0.27
C CYS A 23 -5.76 5.88 -1.26
N MET A 24 -5.87 4.67 -1.80
CA MET A 24 -5.76 4.41 -3.24
C MET A 24 -6.83 3.42 -3.73
N HIS A 25 -7.06 3.42 -5.04
CA HIS A 25 -7.87 2.39 -5.71
C HIS A 25 -7.03 1.15 -6.04
N GLY A 26 -7.67 -0.02 -6.18
CA GLY A 26 -7.00 -1.32 -6.30
C GLY A 26 -5.89 -1.41 -7.34
N ARG A 27 -6.14 -1.01 -8.60
CA ARG A 27 -5.10 -1.04 -9.65
C ARG A 27 -3.91 -0.13 -9.33
N ALA A 28 -4.17 1.06 -8.81
CA ALA A 28 -3.13 2.02 -8.47
C ALA A 28 -2.30 1.53 -7.26
N LEU A 29 -2.95 0.93 -6.26
CA LEU A 29 -2.32 0.29 -5.11
C LEU A 29 -1.37 -0.83 -5.54
N ARG A 30 -1.81 -1.74 -6.42
CA ARG A 30 -0.98 -2.85 -6.91
C ARG A 30 0.29 -2.38 -7.61
N LEU A 31 0.16 -1.40 -8.52
CA LEU A 31 1.30 -0.80 -9.21
C LEU A 31 2.26 -0.12 -8.23
N PHE A 32 1.71 0.53 -7.20
CA PHE A 32 2.48 1.17 -6.15
C PHE A 32 3.24 0.14 -5.30
N LEU A 33 2.61 -0.97 -4.90
CA LEU A 33 3.27 -2.05 -4.18
C LEU A 33 4.38 -2.72 -5.01
N CYS A 34 4.18 -2.92 -6.32
CA CYS A 34 5.26 -3.36 -7.22
C CYS A 34 6.46 -2.39 -7.17
N LEU A 35 6.19 -1.09 -7.24
CA LEU A 35 7.23 -0.06 -7.19
C LEU A 35 7.99 -0.11 -5.85
N LEU A 36 7.29 -0.11 -4.72
CA LEU A 36 7.91 -0.13 -3.39
C LEU A 36 8.74 -1.39 -3.15
N THR A 37 8.26 -2.53 -3.63
CA THR A 37 8.92 -3.84 -3.45
C THR A 37 9.89 -4.19 -4.57
N LYS A 38 10.16 -3.25 -5.50
CA LYS A 38 11.04 -3.44 -6.66
C LYS A 38 10.66 -4.66 -7.52
N LYS A 39 9.36 -5.00 -7.58
CA LYS A 39 8.82 -6.08 -8.41
C LYS A 39 8.45 -5.60 -9.81
N PRO A 40 8.58 -6.46 -10.84
CA PRO A 40 8.05 -6.17 -12.17
C PRO A 40 6.55 -5.85 -12.12
N LEU A 41 6.09 -4.90 -12.94
CA LEU A 41 4.66 -4.57 -13.03
C LEU A 41 3.81 -5.75 -13.52
N THR A 42 4.40 -6.70 -14.25
CA THR A 42 3.76 -7.95 -14.66
C THR A 42 3.36 -8.83 -13.48
N GLU A 43 3.92 -8.59 -12.29
CA GLU A 43 3.56 -9.29 -11.05
C GLU A 43 2.49 -8.55 -10.24
N MET A 44 1.86 -7.49 -10.76
CA MET A 44 0.87 -6.70 -10.00
C MET A 44 -0.29 -7.52 -9.45
N ASP A 45 -0.65 -8.62 -10.13
CA ASP A 45 -1.74 -9.51 -9.71
C ASP A 45 -1.36 -10.40 -8.51
N SER A 46 -0.08 -10.46 -8.14
CA SER A 46 0.37 -11.11 -6.90
C SER A 46 -0.05 -10.36 -5.63
N PHE A 47 -0.48 -9.10 -5.76
CA PHE A 47 -1.03 -8.31 -4.67
C PHE A 47 -2.57 -8.41 -4.69
N PRO A 48 -3.20 -9.25 -3.83
CA PRO A 48 -4.65 -9.26 -3.70
C PRO A 48 -5.15 -7.89 -3.23
N HIS A 49 -6.40 -7.59 -3.54
CA HIS A 49 -7.04 -6.41 -3.00
C HIS A 49 -8.51 -6.67 -2.76
N ALA A 50 -9.03 -6.05 -1.71
CA ALA A 50 -10.44 -5.92 -1.43
C ALA A 50 -10.74 -4.46 -1.11
N ASN A 51 -12.01 -4.09 -1.07
CA ASN A 51 -12.39 -2.79 -0.52
C ASN A 51 -11.85 -2.67 0.89
N THR A 52 -11.30 -1.50 1.20
CA THR A 52 -10.73 -1.15 2.52
C THR A 52 -9.66 -2.13 3.04
N THR A 53 -8.97 -2.88 2.18
CA THR A 53 -7.82 -3.67 2.61
C THR A 53 -6.65 -2.77 3.04
N LEU A 54 -5.89 -3.21 4.05
CA LEU A 54 -4.72 -2.50 4.55
C LEU A 54 -3.44 -3.23 4.14
N TYR A 55 -2.55 -2.49 3.48
CA TYR A 55 -1.14 -2.86 3.37
C TYR A 55 -0.32 -1.91 4.25
N LYS A 56 0.49 -2.47 5.16
CA LYS A 56 1.46 -1.69 5.94
C LYS A 56 2.86 -1.97 5.40
N VAL A 57 3.58 -0.91 5.08
CA VAL A 57 4.98 -0.95 4.65
C VAL A 57 5.83 -0.13 5.61
N GLU A 58 7.08 -0.54 5.79
CA GLU A 58 8.09 0.19 6.57
C GLU A 58 9.28 0.50 5.69
N TYR A 59 9.82 1.71 5.82
CA TYR A 59 11.03 2.17 5.14
C TYR A 59 12.19 2.15 6.14
N ASP A 60 13.30 1.52 5.78
CA ASP A 60 14.49 1.46 6.64
C ASP A 60 15.58 2.48 6.29
N GLY A 61 15.25 3.44 5.43
CA GLY A 61 16.22 4.39 4.84
C GLY A 61 16.81 3.93 3.52
N SER A 62 16.56 2.69 3.09
CA SER A 62 17.06 2.14 1.82
C SER A 62 16.00 1.38 1.01
N GLU A 63 15.13 0.62 1.67
CA GLU A 63 14.13 -0.21 1.03
C GLU A 63 12.82 -0.28 1.81
N PHE A 64 11.74 -0.58 1.09
CA PHE A 64 10.43 -0.82 1.67
C PHE A 64 10.22 -2.30 1.91
N ARG A 65 9.67 -2.63 3.07
CA ARG A 65 9.26 -3.99 3.43
C ARG A 65 7.79 -4.00 3.81
N ILE A 66 7.03 -4.97 3.29
CA ILE A 66 5.65 -5.17 3.71
C ILE A 66 5.66 -5.87 5.07
N VAL A 67 5.04 -5.24 6.07
CA VAL A 67 4.90 -5.77 7.44
C VAL A 67 3.46 -6.19 7.75
N SER A 68 2.49 -5.77 6.95
CA SER A 68 1.13 -6.31 6.95
C SER A 68 0.61 -6.40 5.52
N PHE A 69 0.18 -7.58 5.11
CA PHE A 69 -0.17 -7.90 3.73
C PHE A 69 -1.67 -8.16 3.61
N ASN A 70 -2.37 -7.33 2.82
CA ASN A 70 -3.80 -7.47 2.53
C ASN A 70 -4.67 -7.69 3.79
N ASN A 71 -4.39 -6.96 4.87
CA ASN A 71 -5.09 -7.13 6.13
C ASN A 71 -6.53 -6.62 6.03
N THR A 72 -7.48 -7.45 6.44
CA THR A 72 -8.91 -7.15 6.46
C THR A 72 -9.56 -7.44 7.81
N ASP A 73 -8.76 -7.73 8.84
CA ASP A 73 -9.25 -8.20 10.15
C ASP A 73 -10.23 -7.21 10.79
N HIS A 74 -10.05 -5.91 10.53
CA HIS A 74 -10.96 -4.86 11.00
C HIS A 74 -12.38 -5.00 10.43
N LEU A 75 -12.54 -5.64 9.28
CA LEU A 75 -13.84 -5.88 8.64
C LEU A 75 -14.60 -7.02 9.31
N ASP A 76 -13.91 -7.96 9.96
CA ASP A 76 -14.55 -9.10 10.62
C ASP A 76 -15.41 -8.66 11.81
N SER A 77 -15.12 -7.47 12.36
CA SER A 77 -15.86 -6.86 13.45
C SER A 77 -17.09 -6.04 13.01
N LEU A 78 -17.30 -5.87 11.69
CA LEU A 78 -18.40 -5.06 11.20
C LEU A 78 -19.72 -5.81 11.39
N PRO A 79 -20.75 -5.17 11.96
CA PRO A 79 -22.07 -5.78 12.08
C PRO A 79 -22.57 -6.08 10.67
N ILE A 80 -22.87 -7.36 10.42
CA ILE A 80 -23.50 -7.76 9.17
C ILE A 80 -24.94 -7.26 9.23
N SER A 81 -25.20 -6.07 8.68
CA SER A 81 -26.55 -5.62 8.35
C SER A 81 -27.03 -6.43 7.15
N PHE A 82 -27.89 -7.41 7.41
CA PHE A 82 -28.74 -7.99 6.40
C PHE A 82 -29.94 -7.05 6.23
N GLU A 83 -30.08 -6.44 5.04
CA GLU A 83 -31.37 -5.93 4.56
C GLU A 83 -32.18 -7.08 3.94
#